data_AF-A0A6G1JPR9-F1
#
_entry.id   AF-A0A6G1JPR9-F1
#
_cell.length_a   1.000
_cell.length_b   1.000
_cell.length_c   1.000
_cell.angle_alpha   90.00
_cell.angle_beta   90.00
_cell.angle_gamma   90.00
#
_symmetry.space_group_name_H-M   'P 1'
#
loop_
_entity.id
_entity.type
_entity.pdbx_description
1 polymer ?
#
loop_
_entity_poly.entity_id
_entity_poly.type
_entity_poly.pdbx_seq_one_letter_code
_entity_poly.pdbx_strand_id
1 'polypeptide(L)' 'LGTVRKENELGMVTFHVLDTPTPFLLLLADADRLGVYFNNVLNLIVRSDNLTFLVVQKWGHL' A
#
# COMPACT_ATOMS: atom_id res chain seq x y z
N LEU A 1 -2.08 -16.93 -0.92
CA LEU A 1 -2.46 -16.03 -2.03
C LEU A 1 -3.94 -15.69 -1.91
N GLY A 2 -4.27 -14.40 -1.75
CA GLY A 2 -5.65 -13.96 -1.55
C GLY A 2 -5.87 -12.54 -2.06
N THR A 3 -7.13 -12.13 -2.18
CA THR A 3 -7.48 -10.77 -2.58
C THR A 3 -8.45 -10.19 -1.55
N VAL A 4 -8.16 -9.00 -1.03
CA VAL A 4 -9.07 -8.26 -0.15
C VAL A 4 -9.53 -7.00 -0.86
N ARG A 5 -10.83 -6.71 -0.80
CA ARG A 5 -11.41 -5.48 -1.31
C ARG A 5 -11.81 -4.62 -0.12
N LYS A 6 -11.33 -3.38 -0.10
CA LYS A 6 -11.65 -2.42 0.96
C LYS A 6 -12.04 -1.09 0.34
N GLU A 7 -13.18 -0.58 0.79
CA GLU A 7 -13.63 0.76 0.46
C GLU A 7 -12.96 1.79 1.37
N ASN A 8 -12.53 2.90 0.79
CA ASN A 8 -12.05 4.07 1.52
C ASN A 8 -12.50 5.36 0.81
N GLU A 9 -12.09 6.51 1.33
CA GLU A 9 -12.44 7.84 0.80
C GLU A 9 -11.96 8.08 -0.65
N LEU A 10 -11.07 7.23 -1.16
CA LEU A 10 -10.54 7.28 -2.53
C LEU A 10 -11.23 6.26 -3.47
N GLY A 11 -12.12 5.42 -2.95
CA GLY A 11 -12.85 4.40 -3.69
C GLY A 11 -12.52 2.96 -3.27
N MET A 12 -12.98 2.00 -4.10
CA MET A 12 -12.75 0.58 -3.85
C MET A 12 -11.32 0.18 -4.23
N VAL A 13 -10.51 -0.20 -3.23
CA VAL A 13 -9.12 -0.64 -3.43
C VAL A 13 -9.05 -2.15 -3.29
N THR A 14 -8.38 -2.81 -4.24
CA THR A 14 -8.14 -4.25 -4.22
C THR A 14 -6.69 -4.51 -3.82
N PHE A 15 -6.48 -5.23 -2.72
CA PHE A 15 -5.16 -5.62 -2.22
C PHE A 15 -4.91 -7.08 -2.55
N HIS A 16 -3.75 -7.37 -3.15
CA HIS A 16 -3.29 -8.73 -3.37
C HIS A 16 -2.42 -9.17 -2.18
N VAL A 17 -2.91 -10.15 -1.44
CA VAL A 17 -2.18 -10.78 -0.33
C VAL A 17 -1.27 -11.85 -0.90
N LEU A 18 0.00 -11.49 -1.03
CA LEU A 18 1.06 -12.39 -1.43
C LEU A 18 1.66 -13.02 -0.16
N ASP A 19 1.84 -14.34 -0.20
CA ASP A 19 2.54 -15.08 0.84
C ASP A 19 4.04 -14.97 0.58
N THR A 20 4.63 -13.84 1.01
CA THR A 20 6.06 -13.56 0.80
C THR A 20 6.67 -13.00 2.09
N PRO A 21 7.94 -13.32 2.38
CA PRO A 21 8.66 -12.79 3.54
C PRO A 21 8.89 -11.27 3.46
N THR A 22 8.61 -10.64 2.31
CA THR A 22 8.66 -9.19 2.13
C THR A 22 7.22 -8.64 2.18
N PRO A 23 6.85 -7.91 3.24
CA PRO A 23 5.49 -7.42 3.38
C PRO A 23 5.28 -6.18 2.51
N PHE A 24 4.27 -6.27 1.64
CA PHE A 24 3.69 -5.20 0.82
C PHE A 24 4.66 -4.46 -0.10
N LEU A 25 4.98 -5.06 -1.24
CA LEU A 25 5.34 -4.28 -2.42
C LEU A 25 4.04 -3.67 -2.98
N LEU A 26 3.82 -2.38 -2.72
CA LEU A 26 2.96 -1.60 -3.59
C LEU A 26 3.57 -1.73 -4.99
N LEU A 27 2.87 -2.42 -5.91
CA LEU A 27 3.38 -2.64 -7.24
C LEU A 27 3.65 -1.29 -7.89
N LEU A 28 4.82 -1.11 -8.52
CA LEU A 28 5.19 0.17 -9.14
C LEU A 28 4.12 0.66 -10.12
N ALA A 29 3.52 -0.24 -10.89
CA ALA A 29 2.41 0.08 -11.79
C ALA A 29 1.15 0.59 -11.06
N ASP A 30 0.85 0.07 -9.88
CA ASP A 30 -0.26 0.58 -9.06
C ASP A 30 0.09 1.93 -8.43
N ALA A 31 1.35 2.12 -8.04
CA ALA A 31 1.86 3.37 -7.52
C ALA A 31 1.77 4.50 -8.57
N ASP A 32 2.23 4.20 -9.80
CA ASP A 32 2.13 5.10 -10.95
C ASP A 32 0.67 5.41 -11.31
N ARG A 33 -0.19 4.39 -11.34
CA ARG A 33 -1.64 4.58 -11.61
C ARG A 33 -2.31 5.45 -10.55
N LEU A 34 -1.91 5.33 -9.29
CA LEU A 34 -2.51 6.04 -8.15
C LEU A 34 -1.83 7.39 -7.87
N GLY A 35 -0.73 7.70 -8.56
CA GLY A 35 0.08 8.90 -8.34
C GLY A 35 0.70 8.95 -6.94
N VAL A 36 1.12 7.79 -6.42
CA VAL A 36 1.68 7.66 -5.06
C VAL A 36 3.09 7.10 -5.08
N TYR A 37 3.87 7.39 -4.04
CA TYR A 37 5.15 6.71 -3.75
C TYR A 37 5.24 6.37 -2.27
N PHE A 38 6.07 5.38 -1.94
CA PHE A 38 6.35 5.02 -0.55
C PHE A 38 7.63 5.71 -0.06
N ASN A 39 7.50 6.56 0.96
CA ASN A 39 8.61 7.11 1.71
C ASN A 39 9.00 6.13 2.82
N ASN A 40 10.07 5.38 2.60
CA ASN A 40 10.58 4.37 3.52
C ASN A 40 11.27 4.95 4.77
N VAL A 41 11.69 6.22 4.75
CA VAL A 41 12.31 6.90 5.92
C VAL A 41 11.23 7.25 6.95
N LEU A 42 10.09 7.76 6.48
CA LEU A 42 8.97 8.19 7.32
C LEU A 42 7.87 7.14 7.45
N ASN A 43 7.97 6.06 6.67
CA ASN A 43 6.98 5.00 6.57
C ASN A 43 5.59 5.53 6.11
N LEU A 44 5.59 6.36 5.08
CA LEU A 44 4.39 7.02 4.54
C LEU A 44 4.15 6.63 3.08
N ILE A 45 2.89 6.45 2.68
CA ILE A 45 2.49 6.56 1.27
C ILE A 45 2.17 8.03 1.02
N VAL A 46 2.83 8.64 0.04
CA VAL A 46 2.67 10.04 -0.34
C VAL A 46 2.06 10.11 -1.72
N ARG A 47 0.98 10.88 -1.88
CA ARG A 47 0.33 11.16 -3.17
C ARG A 47 0.78 12.52 -3.72
N SER A 48 0.68 12.69 -5.03
CA SER A 48 1.00 13.93 -5.74
C SER A 48 0.25 15.19 -5.26
N ASP A 49 -0.86 15.05 -4.55
CA ASP A 49 -1.67 16.15 -3.98
C ASP A 49 -1.30 16.46 -2.50
N ASN A 50 -0.13 16.02 -2.05
CA ASN A 50 0.36 16.10 -0.67
C ASN A 50 -0.46 15.31 0.37
N LEU A 51 -1.41 14.47 -0.04
CA LEU A 51 -2.04 13.53 0.89
C LEU A 51 -1.04 12.44 1.31
N THR A 52 -0.95 12.20 2.61
CA THR A 52 -0.03 11.21 3.19
C THR A 52 -0.76 10.21 4.07
N PHE A 53 -0.44 8.93 3.91
CA PHE A 53 -0.99 7.84 4.71
C PHE A 53 0.12 7.15 5.50
N LEU A 54 -0.06 7.02 6.82
CA LEU A 54 0.85 6.26 7.66
C LEU A 54 0.74 4.76 7.36
N VAL A 55 1.87 4.13 7.02
CA VAL A 55 1.95 2.68 6.87
C VAL A 55 2.29 2.09 8.22
N VAL A 56 1.34 1.41 8.84
CA VAL A 56 1.59 0.64 10.06
C VAL A 56 1.82 -0.82 9.66
N GLN A 57 3.06 -1.28 9.82
CA GLN A 57 3.38 -2.69 9.71
C GLN A 57 2.89 -3.41 10.97
N LYS A 58 1.80 -4.17 10.85
CA LYS A 58 1.35 -5.05 11.93
C LYS A 58 2.17 -6.34 11.87
N TRP A 59 2.85 -6.65 12.97
CA TRP A 59 3.82 -7.74 13.14
C TRP A 59 3.43 -9.10 12.53
N GLY A 60 4.43 -9.74 11.90
CA GLY A 60 4.75 -11.17 12.07
C GLY A 60 3.90 -12.20 11.33
N HIS A 61 4.04 -12.31 10.02
CA HIS A 61 3.85 -13.61 9.36
C HIS A 61 5.20 -14.34 9.34
N LEU A 62 5.37 -15.24 10.31
CA LEU A 62 6.10 -16.50 10.08
C LEU A 62 5.16 -17.46 9.36
#